data_AF-A0A926V411-F1
#
_entry.id   AF-A0A926V411-F1
#
_cell.length_a   1.000
_cell.length_b   1.000
_cell.length_c   1.000
_cell.angle_alpha   90.00
_cell.angle_beta   90.00
_cell.angle_gamma   90.00
#
_symmetry.space_group_name_H-M   'P 1'
#
loop_
_entity.id
_entity.type
_entity.pdbx_description
1 polymer ?
#
loop_
_entity_poly.entity_id
_entity_poly.type
_entity_poly.pdbx_seq_one_letter_code
_entity_poly.pdbx_strand_id
1 'polypeptide(L)'
;MAKPPTPKELHEQISTLQQQQQLMMEQLSWMRLVLKMAGVDGPWVTPQIAAAATGRSRDRIMRDIETAEEWRTAKGKKWNMVYGVHYRNDQGIDASQATWKVHLLEYYEFTKVPPDQIKVA
;
A
#
# COMPACT_ATOMS: atom_id res chain seq x y z
N MET A 1 -40.35 21.47 -4.55
CA MET A 1 -39.37 21.45 -3.44
C MET A 1 -39.67 20.20 -2.62
N ALA A 2 -38.67 19.34 -2.37
CA ALA A 2 -38.88 18.18 -1.50
C ALA A 2 -39.13 18.66 -0.06
N LYS A 3 -40.12 18.07 0.60
CA LYS A 3 -40.43 18.37 2.01
C LYS A 3 -39.23 17.97 2.88
N PRO A 4 -38.77 18.81 3.81
CA PRO A 4 -37.68 18.44 4.70
C PRO A 4 -38.08 17.24 5.57
N PRO A 5 -37.14 16.33 5.85
CA PRO A 5 -37.40 15.15 6.66
C PRO A 5 -37.83 15.56 8.07
N THR A 6 -38.81 14.86 8.58
CA THR A 6 -39.32 14.98 9.94
C THR A 6 -38.29 14.48 10.95
N PRO A 7 -38.39 14.88 12.24
CA PRO A 7 -37.50 14.38 13.29
C PRO A 7 -37.49 12.84 13.41
N LYS A 8 -38.62 12.18 13.12
CA LYS A 8 -38.72 10.72 13.12
C LYS A 8 -37.94 10.10 11.96
N GLU A 9 -38.11 10.63 10.75
CA GLU A 9 -37.38 10.18 9.56
C GLU A 9 -35.87 10.39 9.73
N LEU A 10 -35.45 11.49 10.37
CA LEU A 10 -34.04 11.74 10.71
C LEU A 10 -33.50 10.70 11.70
N HIS A 11 -34.28 10.33 12.72
CA HIS A 11 -33.87 9.33 13.70
C HIS A 11 -33.70 7.94 13.07
N GLU A 12 -34.64 7.54 12.21
CA GLU A 12 -34.57 6.30 11.44
C GLU A 12 -33.36 6.28 10.48
N GLN A 13 -33.07 7.41 9.82
CA GLN A 13 -31.89 7.55 8.97
C GLN A 13 -30.58 7.42 9.77
N ILE A 14 -30.48 8.10 10.92
CA ILE A 14 -29.29 8.01 11.78
C ILE A 14 -29.07 6.58 12.25
N SER A 15 -30.13 5.90 12.71
CA SER A 15 -30.05 4.51 13.16
C SER A 15 -29.58 3.58 12.03
N THR A 16 -30.12 3.77 10.82
CA THR A 16 -29.72 2.99 9.64
C THR A 16 -28.25 3.21 9.29
N LEU A 17 -27.79 4.47 9.28
CA LEU A 17 -26.39 4.81 9.00
C LEU A 17 -25.44 4.24 10.06
N GLN A 18 -25.83 4.26 11.33
CA GLN A 18 -25.05 3.65 12.41
C GLN A 18 -24.92 2.13 12.24
N GLN A 19 -26.01 1.45 11.88
CA GLN A 19 -25.97 0.01 11.59
C GLN A 19 -25.07 -0.31 10.38
N GLN A 20 -25.17 0.48 9.31
CA GLN A 20 -24.30 0.34 8.14
C GLN A 20 -22.84 0.57 8.49
N GLN A 21 -22.54 1.60 9.28
CA GLN A 21 -21.19 1.89 9.76
C GLN A 21 -20.62 0.73 10.57
N GLN A 22 -21.41 0.18 11.49
CA GLN A 22 -21.01 -0.97 12.31
C GLN A 22 -20.70 -2.20 11.44
N LEU A 23 -21.57 -2.51 10.47
CA LEU A 23 -21.35 -3.62 9.54
C LEU A 23 -20.06 -3.43 8.72
N MET A 24 -19.81 -2.23 8.20
CA MET A 24 -18.58 -1.93 7.47
C MET A 24 -17.34 -2.07 8.35
N MET A 25 -17.41 -1.64 9.61
CA MET A 25 -16.30 -1.81 10.55
C MET A 25 -15.99 -3.28 10.85
N GLU A 26 -17.02 -4.11 10.99
CA GLU A 26 -16.88 -5.56 11.18
C GLU A 26 -16.28 -6.24 9.94
N GLN A 27 -16.72 -5.84 8.75
CA GLN A 27 -16.13 -6.34 7.50
C GLN A 27 -14.65 -5.95 7.37
N LEU A 28 -14.30 -4.69 7.71
CA LEU A 28 -12.92 -4.22 7.69
C LEU A 28 -12.04 -4.96 8.71
N SER A 29 -12.55 -5.24 9.91
CA SER A 29 -11.80 -5.96 10.93
C SER A 29 -11.52 -7.40 10.50
N TRP A 30 -12.51 -8.06 9.90
CA TRP A 30 -12.36 -9.40 9.33
C TRP A 30 -11.33 -9.43 8.20
N MET A 31 -11.39 -8.47 7.27
CA MET A 31 -10.42 -8.38 6.17
C MET A 31 -8.99 -8.20 6.69
N ARG A 32 -8.79 -7.33 7.70
CA ARG A 32 -7.48 -7.15 8.34
C ARG A 32 -6.97 -8.43 8.98
N LEU A 33 -7.84 -9.20 9.63
CA LEU A 33 -7.47 -10.48 10.22
C LEU A 33 -7.00 -11.48 9.14
N VAL A 34 -7.75 -11.62 8.05
CA VAL A 34 -7.37 -12.51 6.94
C VAL A 34 -6.04 -12.10 6.30
N LEU A 35 -5.84 -10.80 6.06
CA LEU A 35 -4.57 -10.29 5.54
C LEU A 35 -3.41 -10.58 6.50
N LYS A 36 -3.61 -10.38 7.80
CA LYS A 36 -2.61 -10.69 8.82
C LYS A 36 -2.26 -12.18 8.84
N MET A 37 -3.26 -13.07 8.75
CA MET A 37 -3.04 -14.51 8.65
C MET A 37 -2.29 -14.90 7.37
N ALA A 38 -2.45 -14.14 6.28
CA ALA A 38 -1.67 -14.28 5.05
C ALA A 38 -0.27 -13.63 5.10
N GLY A 39 0.15 -13.10 6.26
CA GLY A 39 1.45 -12.46 6.44
C GLY A 39 1.52 -11.01 5.95
N VAL A 40 0.38 -10.37 5.71
CA VAL A 40 0.26 -8.95 5.35
C VAL A 40 -0.11 -8.17 6.61
N ASP A 41 0.89 -7.61 7.29
CA ASP A 41 0.71 -6.75 8.47
C ASP A 41 1.06 -5.30 8.12
N GLY A 42 0.05 -4.54 7.71
CA GLY A 42 0.20 -3.17 7.24
C GLY A 42 0.57 -3.05 5.75
N PRO A 43 0.96 -1.85 5.30
CA PRO A 43 1.16 -1.58 3.88
C PRO A 43 2.49 -2.12 3.32
N TRP A 44 3.41 -2.53 4.19
CA TRP A 44 4.75 -2.98 3.86
C TRP A 44 4.82 -4.49 3.72
N VAL A 45 4.95 -4.97 2.49
CA VAL A 45 4.94 -6.40 2.16
C VAL A 45 6.27 -6.82 1.54
N THR A 46 6.53 -8.13 1.47
CA THR A 46 7.71 -8.63 0.74
C THR A 46 7.53 -8.45 -0.78
N PRO A 47 8.63 -8.39 -1.56
CA PRO A 47 8.55 -8.36 -3.02
C PRO A 47 7.73 -9.51 -3.61
N GLN A 48 7.74 -10.68 -2.98
CA GLN A 48 6.92 -11.83 -3.40
C GLN A 48 5.42 -11.57 -3.25
N ILE A 49 5.00 -10.99 -2.12
CA ILE A 49 3.59 -10.65 -1.89
C ILE A 49 3.18 -9.49 -2.81
N ALA A 50 4.03 -8.47 -2.96
CA ALA A 50 3.78 -7.35 -3.88
C ALA A 50 3.62 -7.84 -5.33
N ALA A 51 4.42 -8.80 -5.77
CA ALA A 51 4.30 -9.42 -7.08
C ALA A 51 2.91 -10.05 -7.28
N ALA A 52 2.47 -10.87 -6.32
CA ALA A 52 1.15 -11.50 -6.36
C ALA A 52 0.00 -10.48 -6.37
N ALA A 53 0.11 -9.41 -5.59
CA ALA A 53 -0.93 -8.40 -5.47
C ALA A 53 -1.00 -7.42 -6.67
N THR A 54 0.13 -7.13 -7.31
CA THR A 54 0.20 -6.16 -8.43
C THR A 54 0.18 -6.81 -9.81
N GLY A 55 0.24 -8.14 -9.89
CA GLY A 55 0.37 -8.88 -11.15
C GLY A 55 1.73 -8.69 -11.84
N ARG A 56 2.73 -8.17 -11.13
CA ARG A 56 4.09 -7.94 -11.64
C ARG A 56 5.02 -9.08 -11.24
N SER A 57 6.11 -9.27 -11.97
CA SER A 57 7.13 -10.25 -11.57
C SER A 57 7.93 -9.75 -10.37
N ARG A 58 8.26 -10.67 -9.46
CA ARG A 58 9.14 -10.40 -8.31
C ARG A 58 10.48 -9.81 -8.78
N ASP A 59 11.06 -10.36 -9.84
CA ASP A 59 12.35 -9.91 -10.35
C ASP A 59 12.32 -8.49 -10.88
N ARG A 60 11.17 -8.06 -11.43
CA ARG A 60 11.01 -6.66 -11.85
C ARG A 60 11.02 -5.74 -10.64
N ILE A 61 10.26 -6.09 -9.60
CA ILE A 61 10.20 -5.32 -8.35
C ILE A 61 11.59 -5.21 -7.73
N MET A 62 12.33 -6.32 -7.65
CA MET A 62 13.69 -6.33 -7.12
C MET A 62 14.63 -5.42 -7.91
N ARG A 63 14.60 -5.49 -9.25
CA ARG A 63 15.41 -4.61 -10.11
C ARG A 63 15.10 -3.13 -9.92
N ASP A 64 13.82 -2.78 -9.78
CA ASP A 64 13.42 -1.39 -9.53
C ASP A 64 14.00 -0.90 -8.18
N ILE A 65 13.99 -1.75 -7.14
CA ILE A 65 14.55 -1.47 -5.81
C ILE A 65 16.07 -1.30 -5.87
N GLU A 66 16.77 -2.25 -6.49
CA GLU A 66 18.22 -2.23 -6.63
C GLU A 66 18.68 -0.97 -7.39
N THR A 67 18.01 -0.65 -8.50
CA THR A 67 18.29 0.57 -9.27
C THR A 67 18.07 1.82 -8.42
N ALA A 68 16.96 1.90 -7.69
CA ALA A 68 16.68 3.05 -6.83
C ALA A 68 17.76 3.23 -5.76
N GLU A 69 18.20 2.12 -5.18
CA GLU A 69 19.18 2.11 -4.11
C GLU A 69 20.59 2.47 -4.58
N GLU A 70 21.01 1.98 -5.75
CA GLU A 70 22.25 2.40 -6.40
C GLU A 70 22.27 3.91 -6.67
N TRP A 71 21.16 4.47 -7.15
CA TRP A 71 21.07 5.91 -7.40
C TRP A 71 21.12 6.73 -6.11
N ARG A 72 20.43 6.26 -5.07
CA ARG A 72 20.42 6.91 -3.75
C ARG A 72 21.81 6.91 -3.13
N THR A 73 22.49 5.77 -3.12
CA THR A 73 23.75 5.57 -2.40
C THR A 73 24.98 6.05 -3.17
N ALA A 74 25.08 5.72 -4.47
CA ALA A 74 26.27 6.03 -5.25
C ALA A 74 26.23 7.43 -5.88
N LYS A 75 25.04 7.93 -6.23
CA LYS A 75 24.90 9.20 -6.97
C LYS A 75 24.36 10.34 -6.10
N GLY A 76 23.91 10.06 -4.87
CA GLY A 76 23.24 11.05 -4.01
C GLY A 76 21.97 11.65 -4.65
N LYS A 77 21.44 11.02 -5.70
CA LYS A 77 20.29 11.50 -6.47
C LYS A 77 19.07 10.70 -6.09
N LYS A 78 17.90 11.34 -6.16
CA LYS A 78 16.62 10.65 -6.01
C LYS A 78 16.36 9.89 -7.31
N TRP A 79 16.13 8.58 -7.20
CA TRP A 79 15.44 7.86 -8.26
C TRP A 79 13.95 8.17 -8.18
N ASN A 80 13.21 7.84 -9.23
CA ASN A 80 11.75 8.03 -9.24
C ASN A 80 11.07 7.24 -8.12
N MET A 81 11.67 6.11 -7.75
CA MET A 81 11.26 5.34 -6.59
C MET A 81 12.06 5.78 -5.36
N VAL A 82 11.34 6.11 -4.28
CA VAL A 82 11.89 6.77 -3.08
C VAL A 82 11.94 5.83 -1.88
N TYR A 83 13.12 5.73 -1.24
CA TYR A 83 13.33 4.98 0.01
C TYR A 83 12.45 5.53 1.14
N GLY A 84 11.82 4.64 1.92
CA GLY A 84 10.90 4.99 3.00
C GLY A 84 9.47 5.31 2.53
N VAL A 85 9.24 5.50 1.23
CA VAL A 85 7.91 5.72 0.63
C VAL A 85 7.47 4.50 -0.16
N HIS A 86 8.26 4.06 -1.13
CA HIS A 86 7.90 2.97 -2.03
C HIS A 86 8.55 1.65 -1.61
N TYR A 87 9.77 1.73 -1.08
CA TYR A 87 10.55 0.58 -0.64
C TYR A 87 11.35 0.93 0.61
N ARG A 88 11.66 -0.06 1.43
CA ARG A 88 12.54 0.08 2.60
C ARG A 88 13.26 -1.23 2.89
N ASN A 89 14.31 -1.18 3.69
CA ASN A 89 15.01 -2.38 4.16
C ASN A 89 14.76 -2.56 5.66
N ASP A 90 14.12 -3.68 6.03
CA ASP A 90 13.86 -4.04 7.44
C ASP A 90 14.93 -5.00 7.98
N GLN A 91 16.19 -4.83 7.56
CA GLN A 91 17.31 -5.59 8.09
C GLN A 91 17.48 -5.34 9.59
N GLY A 92 17.57 -6.43 10.37
CA GLY A 92 18.14 -6.37 11.71
C GLY A 92 19.63 -6.03 11.66
N ILE A 93 20.18 -5.53 12.77
CA ILE A 93 21.57 -5.07 12.89
C ILE A 93 22.59 -6.14 12.43
N ASP A 94 22.26 -7.41 12.62
CA ASP A 94 23.15 -8.55 12.32
C ASP A 94 22.83 -9.27 11.00
N ALA A 95 21.93 -8.73 10.17
CA ALA A 95 21.50 -9.40 8.94
C ALA A 95 22.51 -9.18 7.79
N SER A 96 23.01 -10.28 7.22
CA SER A 96 23.95 -10.26 6.09
C SER A 96 23.28 -10.01 4.72
N GLN A 97 21.95 -10.12 4.64
CA GLN A 97 21.18 -9.96 3.40
C GLN A 97 20.04 -8.97 3.56
N ALA A 98 19.81 -8.14 2.53
CA ALA A 98 18.78 -7.13 2.53
C ALA A 98 17.37 -7.75 2.63
N THR A 99 16.57 -7.26 3.58
CA THR A 99 15.19 -7.70 3.80
C THR A 99 14.26 -6.63 3.25
N TRP A 100 14.24 -6.52 1.92
CA TRP A 100 13.45 -5.51 1.24
C TRP A 100 11.95 -5.68 1.52
N LYS A 101 11.29 -4.55 1.77
CA LYS A 101 9.85 -4.41 1.85
C LYS A 101 9.38 -3.36 0.86
N VAL A 102 8.19 -3.56 0.33
CA VAL A 102 7.53 -2.69 -0.64
C VAL A 102 6.27 -2.15 -0.02
N HIS A 103 6.06 -0.84 -0.12
CA HIS A 103 4.79 -0.25 0.22
C HIS A 103 3.81 -0.52 -0.93
N LEU A 104 2.84 -1.41 -0.71
CA LEU A 104 2.03 -1.96 -1.80
C LEU A 104 1.29 -0.88 -2.60
N LEU A 105 0.63 0.06 -1.92
CA LEU A 105 -0.15 1.11 -2.57
C LEU A 105 0.76 2.09 -3.34
N GLU A 106 1.73 2.71 -2.67
CA GLU A 106 2.67 3.66 -3.30
C GLU A 106 3.40 3.04 -4.50
N TYR A 107 3.89 1.79 -4.39
CA TYR A 107 4.53 1.10 -5.50
C TYR A 107 3.54 0.82 -6.65
N TYR A 108 2.32 0.40 -6.33
CA TYR A 108 1.31 0.19 -7.36
C TYR A 108 0.98 1.48 -8.11
N GLU A 109 0.72 2.58 -7.41
CA GLU A 109 0.46 3.88 -8.04
C GLU A 109 1.64 4.37 -8.88
N PHE A 110 2.87 4.26 -8.36
CA PHE A 110 4.09 4.59 -9.10
C PHE A 110 4.18 3.84 -10.42
N THR A 111 3.92 2.53 -10.39
CA THR A 111 4.09 1.67 -11.57
C THR A 111 2.95 1.72 -12.58
N LYS A 112 1.81 2.37 -12.26
CA LYS A 112 0.75 2.64 -13.24
C LYS A 112 1.22 3.58 -14.35
N VAL A 113 2.19 4.44 -14.06
CA VAL A 113 2.79 5.35 -15.03
C VAL A 113 3.69 4.54 -15.97
N PRO A 114 3.46 4.56 -17.29
CA PRO A 114 4.34 3.92 -18.26
C PRO A 114 5.81 4.36 -18.09
N PRO A 115 6.81 3.47 -18.29
CA PRO A 115 8.21 3.79 -18.03
C PRO A 115 8.74 5.05 -18.74
N ASP A 116 8.26 5.31 -19.95
CA ASP A 116 8.57 6.48 -20.78
C ASP A 116 8.00 7.80 -20.23
N GLN A 117 7.00 7.71 -19.34
CA GLN A 117 6.33 8.87 -18.74
C GLN A 117 6.81 9.18 -17.33
N ILE A 118 7.70 8.35 -16.77
CA ILE A 118 8.26 8.59 -15.44
C ILE A 118 9.29 9.71 -15.53
N LYS A 119 8.88 10.92 -15.13
CA LYS A 119 9.76 12.09 -15.09
C LYS A 119 10.86 11.87 -14.06
N VAL A 120 12.11 11.71 -14.54
CA VAL A 120 13.31 11.68 -13.68
C VAL A 120 13.52 13.07 -13.12
N ALA A 121 13.31 13.24 -11.82
CA ALA A 121 13.56 14.49 -11.09
C ALA A 121 15.04 14.64 -10.71
#